data_AF-A0A832TPS6-F1
#
_entry.id   AF-A0A832TPS6-F1
#
_cell.length_a   1.000
_cell.length_b   1.000
_cell.length_c   1.000
_cell.angle_alpha   90.00
_cell.angle_beta   90.00
_cell.angle_gamma   90.00
#
_symmetry.space_group_name_H-M   'P 1'
#
loop_
_entity.id
_entity.type
_entity.pdbx_description
1 polymer ?
#
loop_
_entity_poly.entity_id
_entity_poly.type
_entity_poly.pdbx_seq_one_letter_code
_entity_poly.pdbx_strand_id
1 'polypeptide(L)' 'MILVIDNNGNILATFSNEEDSYNFVKEKMKEGKKIRIIPPAQLYMK' A
#
# COMPACT_ATOMS: atom_id res chain seq x y z
N MET A 1 9.48 -2.56 -5.16
CA MET A 1 8.10 -3.08 -5.05
C MET A 1 7.48 -2.56 -3.77
N ILE A 2 6.42 -1.77 -3.88
CA ILE A 2 5.63 -1.22 -2.78
C ILE A 2 4.39 -2.09 -2.63
N LEU A 3 4.09 -2.50 -1.40
CA LEU A 3 2.93 -3.33 -1.09
C LEU A 3 1.89 -2.49 -0.37
N VAL A 4 0.64 -2.54 -0.83
CA VAL A 4 -0.49 -1.91 -0.12
C VAL A 4 -1.34 -3.02 0.49
N ILE A 5 -1.53 -2.94 1.80
CA ILE A 5 -2.29 -3.92 2.57
C ILE A 5 -3.48 -3.28 3.29
N ASP A 6 -4.53 -4.06 3.52
CA ASP A 6 -5.63 -3.66 4.40
C ASP A 6 -5.24 -3.84 5.89
N ASN A 7 -6.16 -3.46 6.79
CA ASN A 7 -5.99 -3.64 8.23
C ASN A 7 -5.92 -5.09 8.71
N ASN A 8 -6.36 -6.04 7.89
CA ASN A 8 -6.32 -7.47 8.19
C ASN A 8 -5.03 -8.13 7.67
N GLY A 9 -4.16 -7.35 7.01
CA GLY A 9 -2.92 -7.84 6.40
C GLY A 9 -3.12 -8.44 5.00
N ASN A 10 -4.30 -8.30 4.39
CA ASN A 10 -4.53 -8.76 3.02
C ASN A 10 -3.89 -7.79 2.03
N ILE A 11 -3.26 -8.34 0.99
CA ILE A 11 -2.68 -7.56 -0.11
C ILE A 11 -3.82 -7.01 -0.97
N LEU A 12 -3.89 -5.69 -1.08
CA LEU A 12 -4.85 -5.01 -1.94
C LEU A 12 -4.26 -4.69 -3.31
N ALA A 13 -2.96 -4.32 -3.35
CA ALA A 13 -2.26 -3.98 -4.59
C ALA A 13 -0.74 -3.98 -4.40
N THR A 14 -0.02 -4.07 -5.52
CA THR A 14 1.44 -3.95 -5.57
C THR A 14 1.85 -2.93 -6.63
N PHE A 15 2.81 -2.08 -6.32
CA PHE A 15 3.27 -1.01 -7.22
C PHE A 15 4.80 -1.04 -7.40
N SER A 16 5.25 -0.61 -8.58
CA SER A 16 6.67 -0.44 -8.90
C SER A 16 7.18 0.98 -8.59
N ASN A 17 6.28 1.96 -8.46
CA ASN A 17 6.61 3.36 -8.19
C ASN A 17 5.73 3.95 -7.06
N GLU A 18 6.22 5.02 -6.43
CA GLU A 18 5.57 5.66 -5.27
C GLU A 18 4.30 6.43 -5.66
N GLU A 19 4.31 7.12 -6.80
CA GLU A 19 3.20 7.97 -7.24
C GLU A 19 1.89 7.18 -7.42
N ASP A 20 1.94 6.05 -8.12
CA ASP A 20 0.77 5.18 -8.32
C ASP A 20 0.25 4.63 -6.99
N SER A 21 1.17 4.24 -6.10
CA SER A 21 0.81 3.72 -4.78
C SER A 21 0.11 4.79 -3.92
N TYR A 22 0.57 6.04 -4.01
CA TYR A 22 -0.02 7.17 -3.30
C TYR A 22 -1.40 7.52 -3.85
N ASN A 23 -1.55 7.59 -5.17
CA ASN A 23 -2.83 7.85 -5.83
C ASN A 23 -3.87 6.77 -5.48
N PHE A 24 -3.48 5.49 -5.50
CA PHE A 24 -4.36 4.40 -5.07
C PHE A 24 -4.84 4.57 -3.63
N VAL A 25 -3.91 4.85 -2.71
CA VAL A 25 -4.22 5.03 -1.28
C VAL A 25 -5.12 6.25 -1.06
N LYS A 26 -4.85 7.36 -1.76
CA LYS A 26 -5.66 8.57 -1.69
C LYS A 26 -7.12 8.32 -2.11
N GLU A 27 -7.36 7.58 -3.19
CA GLU A 27 -8.72 7.23 -3.60
C GLU A 27 -9.40 6.30 -2.58
N LYS A 28 -8.68 5.30 -2.07
CA LYS A 28 -9.22 4.36 -1.09
C LYS A 28 -9.50 5.00 0.29
N MET A 29 -8.76 6.04 0.67
CA MET A 29 -9.05 6.82 1.88
C MET A 29 -10.36 7.61 1.76
N LYS A 30 -10.73 8.08 0.55
CA LYS A 30 -12.05 8.72 0.32
C LYS A 30 -13.20 7.75 0.53
N GLU A 31 -12.98 6.45 0.28
CA GLU A 31 -13.95 5.37 0.56
C GLU A 31 -14.03 5.01 2.05
N GLY A 32 -13.26 5.68 2.94
CA GLY A 32 -13.22 5.40 4.37
C GLY A 32 -12.44 4.13 4.74
N LYS A 33 -11.68 3.54 3.81
CA LYS A 33 -10.89 2.34 4.06
C LYS A 33 -9.56 2.69 4.72
N LYS A 34 -9.23 1.97 5.78
CA LYS A 34 -7.90 2.01 6.41
C LYS A 34 -6.94 1.10 5.66
N ILE A 35 -5.79 1.66 5.28
CA ILE A 35 -4.82 1.05 4.38
C ILE A 35 -3.42 1.39 4.87
N ARG A 36 -2.48 0.46 4.66
CA ARG A 36 -1.08 0.64 5.06
C ARG A 36 -0.17 0.37 3.87
N ILE A 37 0.80 1.25 3.67
CA ILE A 37 1.83 1.13 2.64
C ILE A 37 3.06 0.50 3.28
N ILE A 38 3.57 -0.59 2.69
CA ILE A 38 4.82 -1.22 3.08
C ILE A 38 5.84 -0.95 1.96
N PRO A 39 6.87 -0.13 2.23
CA PRO A 39 7.92 0.16 1.26
C PRO A 39 8.86 -1.05 1.08
N PRO A 40 9.61 -1.10 -0.05
CA PRO A 40 10.53 -2.19 -0.34
C PRO A 40 11.54 -2.44 0.78
N ALA A 41 12.06 -1.39 1.41
CA ALA A 41 13.04 -1.50 2.49
C ALA A 41 12.51 -2.35 3.67
N GLN A 42 11.21 -2.26 4.00
CA GLN A 42 10.62 -3.06 5.07
C GLN A 42 10.30 -4.50 4.65
N LEU A 43 10.14 -4.78 3.34
CA LEU A 43 9.93 -6.13 2.81
C LEU A 43 11.20 -6.98 2.88
N TYR A 44 12.38 -6.37 2.70
CA TYR A 44 13.66 -7.08 2.61
C TYR A 44 14.51 -7.03 3.89
N MET A 45 14.10 -6.32 4.95
CA MET A 45 14.79 -6.28 6.24
C MET A 45 14.46 -7.49 7.15
N LYS A 46 14.20 -8.67 6.56
CA LYS A 46 13.83 -9.87 7.31
C LYS A 46 15.06 -10.64 7.81
#